data_AF-A0A9P5ARY5-F1
#
_entry.id   AF-A0A9P5ARY5-F1
#
_cell.length_a   1.000
_cell.length_b   1.000
_cell.length_c   1.000
_cell.angle_alpha   90.00
_cell.angle_beta   90.00
_cell.angle_gamma   90.00
#
_symmetry.space_group_name_H-M   'P 1'
#
loop_
_entity.id
_entity.type
_entity.pdbx_description
1 polymer ?
#
loop_
_entity_poly.entity_id
_entity_poly.type
_entity_poly.pdbx_seq_one_letter_code
_entity_poly.pdbx_strand_id
1 'polypeptide(L)'
;MASVDISPLHEELIKLYREYRDTKSIDSKAEFFSEECHQICRADPDYAAKDRGTILRFLRESGEVFARIYSEAGWDISEMDPGSVKSFYTMRPLEGAERDDFATMRELAPAGFASLEEVRDKAKAEKWEGLRVNMWTEDSQGRGILVKVQYWWRKESEGKDGGEWKQILHDIMFLGPVDGTERDGGGILVQEGF
;
A
#
# COMPACT_ATOMS: atom_id res chain seq x y z
N MET A 1 4.84 0.80 -27.58
CA MET A 1 4.81 0.60 -26.12
C MET A 1 5.76 -0.54 -25.83
N ALA A 2 6.90 -0.29 -25.16
CA ALA A 2 7.77 -1.37 -24.74
C ALA A 2 6.99 -2.23 -23.74
N SER A 3 6.88 -3.53 -23.98
CA SER A 3 6.37 -4.44 -22.95
C SER A 3 7.34 -4.38 -21.78
N VAL A 4 6.88 -3.94 -20.62
CA VAL A 4 7.63 -4.13 -19.38
C VAL A 4 7.77 -5.64 -19.24
N ASP A 5 9.00 -6.15 -19.30
CA ASP A 5 9.28 -7.57 -19.12
C ASP A 5 9.14 -7.86 -17.62
N ILE A 6 7.92 -8.19 -17.20
CA ILE A 6 7.59 -8.46 -15.80
C ILE A 6 8.08 -9.88 -15.50
N SER A 7 8.92 -10.03 -14.47
CA SER A 7 9.40 -11.36 -14.09
C SER A 7 8.24 -12.25 -13.61
N PRO A 8 8.32 -13.59 -13.75
CA PRO A 8 7.27 -14.49 -13.24
C PRO A 8 6.96 -14.30 -11.75
N LEU A 9 7.98 -13.95 -10.97
CA LEU A 9 7.82 -13.58 -9.56
C LEU A 9 6.96 -12.34 -9.39
N HIS A 10 7.21 -11.29 -10.17
CA HIS A 10 6.43 -10.07 -10.09
C HIS A 10 5.01 -10.26 -10.61
N GLU A 11 4.78 -11.13 -11.60
CA GLU A 11 3.44 -11.53 -12.00
C GLU A 11 2.66 -12.21 -10.85
N GLU A 12 3.32 -13.07 -10.08
CA GLU A 12 2.76 -13.70 -8.88
C GLU A 12 2.37 -12.66 -7.83
N LEU A 13 3.27 -11.72 -7.50
CA LEU A 13 2.99 -10.67 -6.52
C LEU A 13 1.87 -9.72 -6.98
N ILE A 14 1.84 -9.37 -8.27
CA ILE A 14 0.76 -8.57 -8.87
C ILE A 14 -0.58 -9.30 -8.71
N LYS A 15 -0.62 -10.61 -9.00
CA LYS A 15 -1.82 -11.42 -8.82
C LYS A 15 -2.27 -11.44 -7.35
N LEU A 16 -1.36 -11.69 -6.42
CA LEU A 16 -1.67 -11.68 -4.98
C LEU A 16 -2.17 -10.33 -4.49
N TYR A 17 -1.59 -9.23 -4.98
CA TYR A 17 -2.08 -7.89 -4.65
C TYR A 17 -3.51 -7.66 -5.17
N ARG A 18 -3.86 -8.15 -6.36
CA ARG A 18 -5.24 -8.08 -6.87
C ARG A 18 -6.21 -8.85 -5.98
N GLU A 19 -5.85 -10.08 -5.60
CA GLU A 19 -6.66 -10.91 -4.69
C GLU A 19 -6.86 -10.22 -3.33
N TYR A 20 -5.78 -9.65 -2.77
CA TYR A 20 -5.86 -8.80 -1.57
C TYR A 20 -6.84 -7.65 -1.76
N ARG A 21 -6.79 -6.95 -2.89
CA ARG A 21 -7.60 -5.77 -3.14
C ARG A 21 -9.08 -6.10 -3.33
N ASP A 22 -9.37 -7.22 -3.99
CA ASP A 22 -10.72 -7.74 -4.22
C ASP A 22 -11.36 -8.33 -2.96
N THR A 23 -10.53 -8.75 -1.99
CA THR A 23 -11.00 -9.24 -0.68
C THR A 23 -11.72 -8.14 0.09
N LYS A 24 -13.03 -8.30 0.29
CA LYS A 24 -13.89 -7.29 0.95
C LYS A 24 -13.82 -7.31 2.48
N SER A 25 -13.68 -8.49 3.07
CA SER A 25 -13.57 -8.63 4.53
C SER A 25 -12.20 -8.17 5.01
N ILE A 26 -12.17 -7.25 5.98
CA ILE A 26 -10.91 -6.82 6.61
C ILE A 26 -10.23 -8.00 7.30
N ASP A 27 -10.99 -8.90 7.92
CA ASP A 27 -10.41 -10.07 8.60
C ASP A 27 -9.75 -11.03 7.59
N SER A 28 -10.35 -11.20 6.41
CA SER A 28 -9.75 -12.02 5.34
C SER A 28 -8.52 -11.35 4.71
N LYS A 29 -8.43 -10.01 4.70
CA LYS A 29 -7.21 -9.31 4.26
C LYS A 29 -5.99 -9.67 5.12
N ALA A 30 -6.19 -10.10 6.36
CA ALA A 30 -5.12 -10.54 7.26
C ALA A 30 -4.31 -11.72 6.69
N GLU A 31 -4.90 -12.53 5.80
CA GLU A 31 -4.24 -13.66 5.15
C GLU A 31 -3.12 -13.22 4.20
N PHE A 32 -3.13 -11.97 3.74
CA PHE A 32 -2.08 -11.43 2.87
C PHE A 32 -0.93 -10.79 3.66
N PHE A 33 -1.08 -10.63 4.97
CA PHE A 33 -0.14 -9.94 5.83
C PHE A 33 0.63 -10.95 6.68
N SER A 34 1.94 -10.79 6.75
CA SER A 34 2.75 -11.44 7.78
C SER A 34 2.23 -11.03 9.17
N GLU A 35 2.39 -11.89 10.17
CA GLU A 35 2.06 -11.53 11.55
C GLU A 35 2.85 -10.30 12.03
N GLU A 36 4.08 -10.19 11.54
CA GLU A 36 5.03 -9.09 11.79
C GLU A 36 4.91 -7.97 10.76
N CYS A 37 3.81 -7.89 9.99
CA CYS A 37 3.66 -6.82 9.00
C CYS A 37 3.62 -5.44 9.68
N HIS A 38 4.47 -4.53 9.19
CA HIS A 38 4.57 -3.15 9.64
C HIS A 38 3.85 -2.20 8.67
N GLN A 39 3.46 -1.03 9.15
CA GLN A 39 2.97 0.06 8.30
C GLN A 39 3.55 1.38 8.75
N ILE A 40 3.95 2.20 7.78
CA ILE A 40 4.38 3.57 8.00
C ILE A 40 3.63 4.51 7.07
N CYS A 41 3.41 5.75 7.50
CA CYS A 41 2.87 6.82 6.69
C CYS A 41 3.82 8.02 6.72
N ARG A 42 4.43 8.34 5.58
CA ARG A 42 5.38 9.46 5.46
C ARG A 42 4.71 10.82 5.61
N ALA A 43 3.44 10.92 5.22
CA ALA A 43 2.65 12.14 5.34
C ALA A 43 2.13 12.39 6.76
N ASP A 44 1.86 11.32 7.52
CA ASP A 44 1.35 11.35 8.89
C ASP A 44 2.06 10.28 9.73
N PRO A 45 3.30 10.54 10.23
CA PRO A 45 4.14 9.52 10.87
C PRO A 45 3.56 8.90 12.15
N ASP A 46 2.61 9.58 12.80
CA ASP A 46 1.89 9.05 13.96
C ASP A 46 0.93 7.92 13.55
N TYR A 47 0.57 7.84 12.26
CA TYR A 47 -0.16 6.74 11.67
C TYR A 47 0.79 5.60 11.24
N ALA A 48 1.33 4.91 12.24
CA ALA A 48 2.24 3.78 12.07
C ALA A 48 1.75 2.53 12.82
N ALA A 49 2.08 1.36 12.30
CA ALA A 49 1.74 0.07 12.87
C ALA A 49 2.97 -0.82 12.99
N LYS A 50 3.11 -1.47 14.15
CA LYS A 50 4.20 -2.41 14.45
C LYS A 50 3.84 -3.88 14.19
N ASP A 51 2.57 -4.14 13.90
CA ASP A 51 2.03 -5.49 13.74
C ASP A 51 0.76 -5.48 12.89
N ARG A 52 0.45 -6.67 12.35
CA ARG A 52 -0.76 -6.93 11.54
C ARG A 52 -2.04 -6.49 12.24
N GLY A 53 -2.16 -6.75 13.55
CA GLY A 53 -3.37 -6.42 14.30
C GLY A 53 -3.66 -4.91 14.31
N THR A 54 -2.61 -4.11 14.46
CA THR A 54 -2.69 -2.64 14.41
C THR A 54 -3.06 -2.14 13.02
N ILE A 55 -2.52 -2.73 11.94
CA ILE A 55 -2.92 -2.43 10.56
C ILE A 55 -4.41 -2.70 10.34
N LEU A 56 -4.91 -3.87 10.79
CA LEU A 56 -6.32 -4.21 10.62
C LEU A 56 -7.24 -3.27 11.40
N ARG A 57 -6.83 -2.83 12.60
CA ARG A 57 -7.56 -1.82 13.37
C ARG A 57 -7.65 -0.51 12.58
N PHE A 58 -6.53 -0.03 12.04
CA PHE A 58 -6.46 1.15 11.19
C PHE A 58 -7.33 1.05 9.93
N LEU A 59 -7.40 -0.11 9.29
CA LEU A 59 -8.32 -0.31 8.16
C LEU A 59 -9.79 -0.14 8.58
N ARG A 60 -10.18 -0.63 9.76
CA ARG A 60 -11.54 -0.46 10.30
C ARG A 60 -11.86 0.99 10.67
N GLU A 61 -10.86 1.74 11.11
CA GLU A 61 -10.97 3.13 11.58
C GLU A 61 -10.68 4.17 10.48
N SER A 62 -10.27 3.73 9.29
CA SER A 62 -9.81 4.59 8.17
C SER A 62 -10.82 5.64 7.71
N GLY A 63 -12.12 5.43 7.97
CA GLY A 63 -13.18 6.39 7.62
C GLY A 63 -12.97 7.77 8.26
N GLU A 64 -12.50 7.84 9.50
CA GLU A 64 -12.23 9.12 10.17
C GLU A 64 -11.05 9.87 9.55
N VAL A 65 -10.01 9.13 9.14
CA VAL A 65 -8.84 9.69 8.46
C VAL A 65 -9.25 10.27 7.11
N PHE A 66 -10.06 9.55 6.33
CA PHE A 66 -10.55 10.06 5.05
C PHE A 66 -11.48 11.26 5.22
N ALA A 67 -12.38 11.25 6.21
CA ALA A 67 -13.24 12.40 6.50
C ALA A 67 -12.43 13.65 6.84
N ARG A 68 -11.34 13.51 7.60
CA ARG A 68 -10.40 14.61 7.88
C ARG A 68 -9.76 15.15 6.60
N ILE A 69 -9.27 14.27 5.72
CA ILE A 69 -8.63 14.68 4.45
C ILE A 69 -9.62 15.43 3.55
N TYR A 70 -10.87 14.94 3.41
CA TYR A 70 -11.91 15.65 2.67
C TYR A 70 -12.17 17.03 3.25
N SER A 71 -12.29 17.14 4.58
CA SER A 71 -12.53 18.42 5.25
C SER A 71 -11.38 19.41 5.06
N GLU A 72 -10.13 18.96 5.17
CA GLU A 72 -8.93 19.79 4.96
C GLU A 72 -8.78 20.25 3.51
N ALA A 73 -9.25 19.45 2.55
CA ALA A 73 -9.35 19.83 1.13
C ALA A 73 -10.52 20.80 0.83
N GLY A 74 -11.34 21.14 1.84
CA GLY A 74 -12.51 22.01 1.68
C GLY A 74 -13.70 21.33 1.02
N TRP A 75 -13.77 20.00 1.05
CA TRP A 75 -14.84 19.20 0.47
C TRP A 75 -15.81 18.70 1.54
N ASP A 76 -17.12 18.88 1.30
CA ASP A 76 -18.15 18.29 2.14
C ASP A 76 -18.48 16.87 1.65
N ILE A 77 -18.19 15.88 2.49
CA ILE A 77 -18.45 14.46 2.18
C ILE A 77 -19.95 14.17 1.99
N SER A 78 -20.84 14.98 2.58
CA SER A 78 -22.29 14.83 2.41
C SER A 78 -22.76 15.24 1.01
N GLU A 79 -21.97 16.00 0.28
CA GLU A 79 -22.20 16.38 -1.12
C GLU A 79 -21.62 15.36 -2.12
N MET A 80 -20.96 14.31 -1.63
CA MET A 80 -20.45 13.25 -2.48
C MET A 80 -21.54 12.21 -2.73
N ASP A 81 -21.89 11.99 -4.00
CA ASP A 81 -22.75 10.88 -4.39
C ASP A 81 -21.93 9.58 -4.39
N PRO A 82 -22.17 8.63 -3.45
CA PRO A 82 -21.41 7.38 -3.38
C PRO A 82 -21.53 6.54 -4.65
N GLY A 83 -22.65 6.66 -5.38
CA GLY A 83 -22.86 5.96 -6.66
C GLY A 83 -21.98 6.48 -7.80
N SER A 84 -21.39 7.65 -7.64
CA SER A 84 -20.50 8.27 -8.64
C SER A 84 -19.02 8.00 -8.38
N VAL A 85 -18.65 7.54 -7.18
CA VAL A 85 -17.26 7.35 -6.75
C VAL A 85 -16.66 6.12 -7.41
N LYS A 86 -15.69 6.31 -8.29
CA LYS A 86 -14.92 5.22 -8.89
C LYS A 86 -13.64 5.00 -8.11
N SER A 87 -13.16 3.77 -8.06
CA SER A 87 -11.88 3.41 -7.46
C SER A 87 -10.93 2.87 -8.52
N PHE A 88 -9.67 3.25 -8.42
CA PHE A 88 -8.63 2.89 -9.36
C PHE A 88 -7.34 2.55 -8.61
N TYR A 89 -6.47 1.79 -9.29
CA TYR A 89 -5.09 1.71 -8.90
C TYR A 89 -4.19 1.45 -10.10
N THR A 90 -2.91 1.80 -9.97
CA THR A 90 -1.84 1.28 -10.80
C THR A 90 -0.90 0.42 -9.97
N MET A 91 -0.26 -0.57 -10.60
CA MET A 91 0.80 -1.34 -9.95
C MET A 91 1.93 -1.72 -10.89
N ARG A 92 3.15 -1.76 -10.35
CA ARG A 92 4.36 -2.33 -10.98
C ARG A 92 5.39 -2.74 -9.92
N PRO A 93 6.42 -3.51 -10.27
CA PRO A 93 7.57 -3.74 -9.41
C PRO A 93 8.30 -2.43 -9.06
N LEU A 94 8.99 -2.39 -7.92
CA LEU A 94 9.92 -1.29 -7.61
C LEU A 94 11.13 -1.30 -8.56
N GLU A 95 11.56 -0.11 -8.96
CA GLU A 95 12.62 0.10 -9.95
C GLU A 95 13.78 0.91 -9.38
N GLY A 96 15.00 0.61 -9.84
CA GLY A 96 16.20 1.39 -9.53
C GLY A 96 16.34 1.69 -8.04
N ALA A 97 16.41 2.99 -7.71
CA ALA A 97 16.59 3.48 -6.35
C ALA A 97 15.40 3.23 -5.40
N GLU A 98 14.19 2.96 -5.92
CA GLU A 98 13.02 2.66 -5.08
C GLU A 98 13.25 1.40 -4.23
N ARG A 99 14.06 0.45 -4.71
CA ARG A 99 14.39 -0.79 -3.99
C ARG A 99 15.22 -0.57 -2.72
N ASP A 100 15.81 0.61 -2.58
CA ASP A 100 16.60 1.02 -1.41
C ASP A 100 16.01 2.23 -0.68
N ASP A 101 14.90 2.79 -1.19
CA ASP A 101 14.19 3.96 -0.65
C ASP A 101 13.20 3.56 0.46
N PHE A 102 13.77 3.14 1.58
CA PHE A 102 13.01 3.06 2.83
C PHE A 102 12.89 4.46 3.44
N ALA A 103 11.78 4.71 4.15
CA ALA A 103 11.53 5.96 4.85
C ALA A 103 12.61 6.31 5.91
N THR A 104 12.47 7.46 6.56
CA THR A 104 13.42 7.89 7.58
C THR A 104 13.07 7.34 8.97
N MET A 105 13.96 7.51 9.95
CA MET A 105 13.65 7.13 11.34
C MET A 105 12.47 7.89 11.94
N ARG A 106 12.07 9.04 11.37
CA ARG A 106 10.85 9.74 11.78
C ARG A 106 9.61 8.86 11.57
N GLU A 107 9.57 8.12 10.46
CA GLU A 107 8.46 7.22 10.12
C GLU A 107 8.67 5.79 10.65
N LEU A 108 9.92 5.31 10.63
CA LEU A 108 10.25 3.94 10.98
C LEU A 108 10.19 3.67 12.50
N ALA A 109 10.60 4.62 13.34
CA ALA A 109 10.61 4.41 14.79
C ALA A 109 9.21 4.18 15.39
N PRO A 110 8.16 4.94 15.00
CA PRO A 110 6.78 4.64 15.43
C PRO A 110 6.28 3.24 15.02
N ALA A 111 6.76 2.69 13.89
CA ALA A 111 6.46 1.33 13.46
C ALA A 111 7.31 0.24 14.17
N GLY A 112 8.20 0.63 15.09
CA GLY A 112 8.96 -0.31 15.93
C GLY A 112 10.34 -0.70 15.39
N PHE A 113 10.83 -0.07 14.33
CA PHE A 113 12.19 -0.30 13.85
C PHE A 113 13.20 0.51 14.66
N ALA A 114 14.36 -0.09 14.95
CA ALA A 114 15.42 0.57 15.71
C ALA A 114 16.33 1.45 14.83
N SER A 115 16.49 1.08 13.56
CA SER A 115 17.32 1.84 12.62
C SER A 115 16.95 1.58 11.15
N LEU A 116 17.37 2.49 10.26
CA LEU A 116 17.27 2.28 8.81
C LEU A 116 18.17 1.12 8.33
N GLU A 117 19.31 0.91 8.99
CA GLU A 117 20.22 -0.20 8.68
C GLU A 117 19.55 -1.55 8.98
N GLU A 118 18.83 -1.67 10.10
CA GLU A 118 18.06 -2.85 10.44
C GLU A 118 17.06 -3.23 9.33
N VAL A 119 16.31 -2.24 8.80
CA VAL A 119 15.32 -2.48 7.74
C VAL A 119 16.01 -2.97 6.47
N ARG A 120 17.12 -2.34 6.09
CA ARG A 120 17.90 -2.73 4.90
C ARG A 120 18.50 -4.12 5.03
N ASP A 121 19.00 -4.46 6.21
CA ASP A 121 19.59 -5.76 6.48
C ASP A 121 18.53 -6.85 6.48
N LYS A 122 17.35 -6.60 7.07
CA LYS A 122 16.18 -7.48 6.98
C LYS A 122 15.75 -7.70 5.53
N ALA A 123 15.56 -6.61 4.77
CA ALA A 123 15.14 -6.69 3.38
C ALA A 123 16.10 -7.53 2.52
N LYS A 124 17.42 -7.42 2.75
CA LYS A 124 18.43 -8.24 2.08
C LYS A 124 18.41 -9.70 2.54
N ALA A 125 18.40 -9.93 3.85
CA ALA A 125 18.46 -11.27 4.43
C ALA A 125 17.24 -12.11 4.05
N GLU A 126 16.06 -11.49 4.05
CA GLU A 126 14.77 -12.12 3.78
C GLU A 126 14.32 -12.00 2.32
N LYS A 127 15.14 -11.37 1.47
CA LYS A 127 14.91 -11.19 0.03
C LYS A 127 13.57 -10.53 -0.27
N TRP A 128 13.35 -9.37 0.32
CA TRP A 128 12.12 -8.63 0.12
C TRP A 128 11.97 -8.18 -1.34
N GLU A 129 10.75 -8.27 -1.84
CA GLU A 129 10.37 -7.81 -3.18
C GLU A 129 9.29 -6.74 -3.04
N GLY A 130 9.37 -5.70 -3.86
CA GLY A 130 8.52 -4.53 -3.72
C GLY A 130 7.59 -4.30 -4.91
N LEU A 131 6.38 -3.84 -4.62
CA LEU A 131 5.45 -3.27 -5.59
C LEU A 131 5.22 -1.78 -5.31
N ARG A 132 5.33 -0.95 -6.35
CA ARG A 132 4.81 0.42 -6.34
C ARG A 132 3.33 0.37 -6.66
N VAL A 133 2.51 0.95 -5.80
CA VAL A 133 1.07 1.05 -6.01
C VAL A 133 0.61 2.48 -5.76
N ASN A 134 -0.07 3.06 -6.73
CA ASN A 134 -0.87 4.25 -6.52
C ASN A 134 -2.33 3.84 -6.58
N MET A 135 -3.15 4.18 -5.59
CA MET A 135 -4.58 3.93 -5.58
C MET A 135 -5.34 5.20 -5.29
N TRP A 136 -6.47 5.39 -5.95
CA TRP A 136 -7.28 6.58 -5.73
C TRP A 136 -8.75 6.36 -5.95
N THR A 137 -9.55 7.22 -5.34
CA THR A 137 -10.96 7.39 -5.65
C THR A 137 -11.16 8.67 -6.44
N GLU A 138 -12.21 8.72 -7.25
CA GLU A 138 -12.61 9.93 -7.97
C GLU A 138 -14.12 9.93 -8.16
N ASP A 139 -14.78 11.01 -7.73
CA ASP A 139 -16.20 11.26 -8.00
C ASP A 139 -16.39 12.04 -9.32
N SER A 140 -17.65 12.33 -9.69
CA SER A 140 -17.95 13.06 -10.93
C SER A 140 -17.44 14.50 -10.98
N GLN A 141 -17.00 15.05 -9.84
CA GLN A 141 -16.46 16.41 -9.70
C GLN A 141 -14.93 16.42 -9.58
N GLY A 142 -14.28 15.25 -9.70
CA GLY A 142 -12.83 15.12 -9.54
C GLY A 142 -12.36 15.17 -8.09
N ARG A 143 -13.25 14.93 -7.12
CA ARG A 143 -12.90 14.84 -5.70
C ARG A 143 -12.58 13.39 -5.34
N GLY A 144 -11.61 13.18 -4.47
CA GLY A 144 -11.25 11.85 -4.00
C GLY A 144 -9.94 11.79 -3.24
N ILE A 145 -9.57 10.60 -2.81
CA ILE A 145 -8.35 10.34 -2.03
C ILE A 145 -7.35 9.65 -2.92
N LEU A 146 -6.08 10.07 -2.83
CA LEU A 146 -4.93 9.41 -3.42
C LEU A 146 -4.05 8.84 -2.31
N VAL A 147 -3.66 7.57 -2.48
CA VAL A 147 -2.70 6.88 -1.63
C VAL A 147 -1.59 6.32 -2.52
N LYS A 148 -0.34 6.66 -2.21
CA LYS A 148 0.84 6.09 -2.88
C LYS A 148 1.61 5.23 -1.89
N VAL A 149 1.82 3.96 -2.23
CA VAL A 149 2.36 2.97 -1.32
C VAL A 149 3.47 2.16 -2.00
N GLN A 150 4.53 1.85 -1.27
CA GLN A 150 5.40 0.72 -1.60
C GLN A 150 5.03 -0.45 -0.70
N TYR A 151 4.51 -1.52 -1.31
CA TYR A 151 4.23 -2.76 -0.62
C TYR A 151 5.45 -3.67 -0.73
N TRP A 152 6.02 -4.01 0.41
CA TRP A 152 7.14 -4.95 0.49
C TRP A 152 6.63 -6.34 0.88
N TRP A 153 7.16 -7.35 0.22
CA TRP A 153 6.74 -8.73 0.34
C TRP A 153 7.94 -9.61 0.67
N ARG A 154 7.72 -10.65 1.48
CA ARG A 154 8.69 -11.75 1.64
C ARG A 154 7.98 -13.07 1.45
N LYS A 155 8.75 -14.09 1.10
CA LYS A 155 8.26 -15.47 1.10
C LYS A 155 8.44 -16.06 2.49
N GLU A 156 7.34 -16.31 3.20
CA GLU A 156 7.37 -16.98 4.49
C GLU A 156 7.62 -18.48 4.29
N SER A 157 8.49 -19.07 5.11
CA SER A 157 8.93 -20.45 4.93
C SER A 157 7.92 -21.42 5.52
N GLU A 158 7.34 -22.31 4.71
CA GLU A 158 6.77 -23.57 5.20
C GLU A 158 7.56 -24.77 4.67
N GLY A 159 8.55 -25.21 5.42
CA GLY A 159 9.22 -26.48 5.16
C GLY A 159 9.83 -26.61 3.76
N LYS A 160 9.98 -27.85 3.29
CA LYS A 160 10.89 -28.22 2.18
C LYS A 160 10.39 -27.90 0.76
N ASP A 161 9.14 -27.51 0.54
CA ASP A 161 8.58 -27.45 -0.83
C ASP A 161 7.62 -26.26 -1.14
N GLY A 162 7.44 -25.27 -0.28
CA GLY A 162 6.58 -24.13 -0.63
C GLY A 162 6.51 -23.08 0.45
N GLY A 163 6.57 -21.81 0.07
CA GLY A 163 6.37 -20.69 0.98
C GLY A 163 5.36 -19.74 0.38
N GLU A 164 4.56 -19.10 1.22
CA GLU A 164 3.57 -18.11 0.78
C GLU A 164 4.19 -16.71 0.79
N TRP A 165 3.90 -15.92 -0.25
CA TRP A 165 4.27 -14.51 -0.24
C TRP A 165 3.30 -13.73 0.64
N LYS A 166 3.85 -12.98 1.59
CA LYS A 166 3.09 -12.11 2.48
C LYS A 166 3.65 -10.70 2.44
N GLN A 167 2.77 -9.72 2.57
CA GLN A 167 3.14 -8.32 2.79
C GLN A 167 3.78 -8.21 4.18
N ILE A 168 4.92 -7.52 4.27
CA ILE A 168 5.68 -7.34 5.51
C ILE A 168 5.92 -5.88 5.88
N LEU A 169 5.77 -4.95 4.94
CA LEU A 169 5.85 -3.52 5.19
C LEU A 169 4.99 -2.77 4.18
N HIS A 170 4.07 -1.95 4.68
CA HIS A 170 3.32 -0.98 3.89
C HIS A 170 3.95 0.40 4.10
N ASP A 171 4.67 0.91 3.10
CA ASP A 171 5.28 2.23 3.13
C ASP A 171 4.40 3.23 2.37
N ILE A 172 3.47 3.87 3.09
CA ILE A 172 2.57 4.88 2.55
C ILE A 172 3.36 6.17 2.39
N MET A 173 3.78 6.45 1.16
CA MET A 173 4.56 7.65 0.81
C MET A 173 3.69 8.90 0.72
N PHE A 174 2.41 8.74 0.38
CA PHE A 174 1.46 9.83 0.27
C PHE A 174 0.06 9.35 0.65
N LEU A 175 -0.66 10.19 1.38
CA LEU A 175 -2.06 10.02 1.72
C LEU A 175 -2.69 11.42 1.75
N GLY A 176 -3.60 11.70 0.82
CA GLY A 176 -4.16 13.03 0.68
C GLY A 176 -5.22 13.10 -0.42
N PRO A 177 -5.70 14.30 -0.78
CA PRO A 177 -6.60 14.47 -1.92
C PRO A 177 -5.90 14.09 -3.24
N VAL A 178 -6.69 13.74 -4.25
CA VAL A 178 -6.21 13.66 -5.64
C VAL A 178 -5.55 14.97 -6.06
N ASP A 179 -4.42 14.88 -6.75
CA ASP A 179 -3.51 16.00 -7.02
C ASP A 179 -3.02 16.04 -8.49
N GLY A 180 -3.55 15.16 -9.34
CA GLY A 180 -3.17 15.01 -10.75
C GLY A 180 -1.96 14.11 -10.99
N THR A 181 -1.40 13.49 -9.94
CA THR A 181 -0.24 12.61 -10.04
C THR A 181 -0.58 11.13 -9.83
N GLU A 182 -1.86 10.76 -9.87
CA GLU A 182 -2.36 9.42 -9.54
C GLU A 182 -1.68 8.33 -10.38
N ARG A 183 -1.33 8.66 -11.63
CA ARG A 183 -0.73 7.73 -12.60
C ARG A 183 0.79 7.86 -12.72
N ASP A 184 1.43 8.71 -11.92
CA ASP A 184 2.88 8.96 -11.98
C ASP A 184 3.72 7.72 -11.65
N GLY A 185 3.14 6.80 -10.89
CA GLY A 185 3.76 5.53 -10.52
C GLY A 185 3.90 4.58 -11.71
N GLY A 186 3.27 4.85 -12.87
CA GLY A 186 3.27 3.94 -14.01
C GLY A 186 2.56 2.61 -13.71
N GLY A 187 2.84 1.58 -14.50
CA GLY A 187 2.28 0.24 -14.33
C GLY A 187 0.90 0.04 -14.97
N ILE A 188 0.26 -1.08 -14.61
CA ILE A 188 -1.04 -1.47 -15.17
C ILE A 188 -2.15 -0.72 -14.44
N LEU A 189 -2.91 0.11 -15.17
CA LEU A 189 -4.11 0.76 -14.65
C LEU A 189 -5.25 -0.24 -14.55
N VAL A 190 -5.84 -0.32 -13.37
CA VAL A 190 -7.05 -1.10 -13.10
C VAL A 190 -8.10 -0.17 -12.52
N GLN A 191 -9.30 -0.23 -13.08
CA GLN A 191 -10.50 0.34 -12.48
C GLN A 191 -11.22 -0.76 -11.72
N GLU A 192 -11.58 -0.51 -10.48
CA GLU A 192 -12.35 -1.45 -9.67
C GLU A 192 -13.83 -1.37 -10.04
N GLY A 193 -14.45 -2.53 -10.23
CA GLY A 193 -15.88 -2.66 -10.47
C GLY A 193 -16.67 -2.65 -9.17
N PHE A 194 -17.86 -2.03 -9.22
CA PHE A 194 -18.88 -2.02 -8.16
C PHE A 194 -19.48 -3.41 -7.92
#